data_AF-A0A437N8M1-F1
#
_entry.id   AF-A0A437N8M1-F1
#
_cell.length_a   1.000
_cell.length_b   1.000
_cell.length_c   1.000
_cell.angle_alpha   90.00
_cell.angle_beta   90.00
_cell.angle_gamma   90.00
#
_symmetry.space_group_name_H-M   'P 1'
#
loop_
_entity.id
_entity.type
_entity.pdbx_description
1 polymer ?
#
loop_
_entity_poly.entity_id
_entity_poly.type
_entity_poly.pdbx_seq_one_letter_code
_entity_poly.pdbx_strand_id
1 'polypeptide(L)'
;MKLHRDCGFGGVSIAQRQPQKAVKPLVSETGTALAINYLTSGVAALSAGGTGRGGARNRADRESHALTAAQIGNLKAAEHHADKIGLPFTRMISIHWQAAGVPLAGMAKATYRFTDLLKKALARHGSGTAWLWTHENAPGDGHDKGGHCHLLAHVPSDLVPVVTALQRGWLRRITGQPYRARVIHSKPIGGRLGLEAGNPDLYAVNLDAALAYVLKGASPEAASQFGLERLEAGGRVIGKRCGTSQNIGTKARNMHVELPHSSTRARRAGS
;
A
#
# COMPACT_ATOMS: atom_id res chain seq x y z
N MET A 1 5.23 -48.02 45.47
CA MET A 1 6.16 -48.68 44.52
C MET A 1 6.34 -47.71 43.35
N LYS A 2 7.38 -46.89 43.16
CA LYS A 2 8.85 -46.92 43.40
C LYS A 2 9.58 -48.12 42.80
N LEU A 3 10.26 -47.86 41.67
CA LEU A 3 11.69 -48.07 41.31
C LEU A 3 11.79 -47.93 39.77
N HIS A 4 12.31 -46.83 39.19
CA HIS A 4 13.72 -46.45 38.96
C HIS A 4 14.64 -47.54 38.36
N ARG A 5 15.10 -47.27 37.13
CA ARG A 5 16.44 -47.53 36.56
C ARG A 5 16.56 -46.60 35.33
N ASP A 6 17.32 -45.50 35.37
CA ASP A 6 18.78 -45.35 35.39
C ASP A 6 19.48 -46.18 34.31
N CYS A 7 20.54 -45.74 33.64
CA CYS A 7 21.24 -44.47 33.40
C CYS A 7 22.43 -44.91 32.52
N GLY A 8 22.91 -44.06 31.60
CA GLY A 8 24.07 -44.42 30.76
C GLY A 8 24.62 -43.24 30.00
N PHE A 9 25.26 -42.34 30.74
CA PHE A 9 25.97 -41.15 30.25
C PHE A 9 27.25 -41.53 29.48
N GLY A 10 27.44 -40.91 28.31
CA GLY A 10 28.75 -40.70 27.70
C GLY A 10 29.13 -39.23 27.86
N GLY A 11 30.05 -38.95 28.78
CA GLY A 11 30.52 -37.61 29.10
C GLY A 11 31.74 -37.16 28.31
N VAL A 12 31.82 -35.83 28.20
CA VAL A 12 33.00 -34.94 28.19
C VAL A 12 34.04 -35.06 27.05
N SER A 13 34.19 -33.97 26.30
CA SER A 13 35.39 -33.14 26.51
C SER A 13 35.15 -31.68 26.09
N ILE A 14 35.38 -30.79 27.05
CA ILE A 14 35.38 -29.33 26.94
C ILE A 14 36.80 -28.91 26.58
N ALA A 15 36.96 -28.08 25.55
CA ALA A 15 38.12 -27.20 25.45
C ALA A 15 37.65 -25.79 25.11
N GLN A 16 37.64 -24.93 26.14
CA GLN A 16 37.59 -23.48 26.00
C GLN A 16 38.92 -22.98 25.44
N ARG A 17 38.88 -22.14 24.40
CA ARG A 17 39.96 -21.17 24.13
C ARG A 17 39.37 -19.77 24.16
N GLN A 18 40.01 -18.94 24.98
CA GLN A 18 39.68 -17.55 25.29
C GLN A 18 39.93 -16.58 24.12
N PRO A 19 39.35 -15.36 24.18
CA PRO A 19 39.28 -14.42 23.06
C PRO A 19 40.57 -13.59 22.91
N GLN A 20 41.05 -13.44 21.68
CA GLN A 20 42.12 -12.49 21.34
C GLN A 20 41.53 -11.11 21.00
N LYS A 21 42.06 -10.09 21.69
CA LYS A 21 41.81 -8.66 21.48
C LYS A 21 42.48 -8.14 20.19
N ALA A 22 41.90 -7.04 19.72
CA ALA A 22 42.18 -6.31 18.49
C ALA A 22 43.61 -5.74 18.33
N VAL A 23 44.06 -5.66 17.07
CA VAL A 23 45.09 -4.73 16.61
C VAL A 23 44.65 -4.13 15.26
N LYS A 24 44.49 -2.80 15.22
CA LYS A 24 44.33 -1.99 14.01
C LYS A 24 45.69 -1.84 13.31
N PRO A 25 45.76 -1.87 11.98
CA PRO A 25 46.89 -1.29 11.26
C PRO A 25 46.80 0.23 11.19
N LEU A 26 47.98 0.85 11.26
CA LEU A 26 48.28 2.27 11.26
C LEU A 26 47.98 2.93 9.91
N VAL A 27 47.50 4.17 9.99
CA VAL A 27 47.42 5.15 8.90
C VAL A 27 48.82 5.68 8.62
N SER A 28 49.21 5.81 7.34
CA SER A 28 50.34 6.63 6.91
C SER A 28 49.84 7.88 6.19
N GLU A 29 50.24 9.04 6.72
CA GLU A 29 49.99 10.40 6.20
C GLU A 29 51.03 10.79 5.13
N THR A 30 50.59 11.35 4.01
CA THR A 30 51.19 12.48 3.23
C THR A 30 50.28 12.75 2.01
N GLY A 31 49.44 13.80 2.00
CA GLY A 31 49.73 15.16 1.49
C GLY A 31 49.59 15.21 -0.06
N THR A 32 48.56 15.79 -0.68
CA THR A 32 48.29 17.25 -0.88
C THR A 32 46.94 17.36 -1.63
N ALA A 33 45.87 17.91 -1.02
CA ALA A 33 45.37 19.29 -1.07
C ALA A 33 44.63 19.72 -2.37
N LEU A 34 43.58 20.54 -2.16
CA LEU A 34 42.58 21.15 -3.09
C LEU A 34 41.29 20.32 -3.24
N ALA A 35 40.07 20.79 -2.90
CA ALA A 35 39.59 22.16 -2.70
C ALA A 35 38.34 22.25 -1.79
N ILE A 36 38.43 23.17 -0.82
CA ILE A 36 37.44 24.18 -0.38
C ILE A 36 36.12 23.72 0.28
N ASN A 37 36.14 23.82 1.61
CA ASN A 37 34.99 24.12 2.49
C ASN A 37 34.57 25.59 2.32
N TYR A 38 33.26 25.90 2.37
CA TYR A 38 32.76 27.05 3.13
C TYR A 38 31.32 26.81 3.59
N LEU A 39 31.15 26.76 4.91
CA LEU A 39 29.90 27.04 5.61
C LEU A 39 30.02 28.49 6.10
N THR A 40 29.18 29.42 5.63
CA THR A 40 28.38 30.38 6.43
C THR A 40 27.87 31.58 5.60
N SER A 41 26.57 31.87 5.81
CA SER A 41 25.93 33.19 5.83
C SER A 41 25.98 34.10 4.60
N GLY A 42 24.92 33.99 3.78
CA GLY A 42 24.43 35.05 2.90
C GLY A 42 22.91 35.19 3.06
N VAL A 43 22.46 36.42 3.27
CA VAL A 43 21.12 36.85 3.68
C VAL A 43 19.99 36.38 2.74
N ALA A 44 18.86 36.05 3.37
CA ALA A 44 17.53 35.75 2.87
C ALA A 44 17.22 35.99 1.38
N ALA A 45 16.88 34.90 0.68
CA ALA A 45 15.71 34.89 -0.18
C ALA A 45 14.73 33.86 0.39
N LEU A 46 13.61 34.36 0.91
CA LEU A 46 12.43 33.59 1.27
C LEU A 46 11.93 32.81 0.04
N SER A 47 12.51 31.64 -0.23
CA SER A 47 11.94 30.72 -1.21
C SER A 47 10.99 29.79 -0.48
N ALA A 48 9.71 30.00 -0.78
CA ALA A 48 8.56 29.38 -0.16
C ALA A 48 8.72 27.86 -0.03
N GLY A 49 8.22 27.36 1.11
CA GLY A 49 8.38 26.00 1.59
C GLY A 49 8.07 24.92 0.56
N GLY A 50 8.76 23.79 0.74
CA GLY A 50 8.55 22.58 -0.04
C GLY A 50 7.08 22.28 -0.21
N THR A 51 6.71 21.92 -1.44
CA THR A 51 5.36 21.51 -1.80
C THR A 51 4.99 20.25 -1.03
N GLY A 52 4.41 20.46 0.15
CA GLY A 52 3.80 19.43 0.95
C GLY A 52 2.77 18.65 0.14
N ARG A 53 2.57 17.39 0.50
CA ARG A 53 1.55 16.52 -0.13
C ARG A 53 0.14 17.06 0.18
N GLY A 54 -0.37 17.93 -0.68
CA GLY A 54 -1.76 18.37 -0.63
C GLY A 54 -1.92 19.80 -1.09
N GLY A 55 -2.82 20.03 -2.04
CA GLY A 55 -3.27 21.40 -2.34
C GLY A 55 -4.00 22.00 -1.13
N ALA A 56 -4.25 23.30 -1.16
CA ALA A 56 -4.91 24.06 -0.09
C ALA A 56 -6.25 23.47 0.43
N ARG A 57 -6.84 22.53 -0.31
CA ARG A 57 -8.10 21.83 0.02
C ARG A 57 -7.90 20.49 0.76
N ASN A 58 -6.67 20.07 1.02
CA ASN A 58 -6.34 18.76 1.59
C ASN A 58 -6.20 18.87 3.12
N ARG A 59 -7.27 19.28 3.80
CA ARG A 59 -7.30 19.39 5.27
C ARG A 59 -7.56 18.02 5.91
N ALA A 60 -6.86 17.73 7.00
CA ALA A 60 -6.97 16.44 7.71
C ALA A 60 -8.31 16.25 8.41
N ASP A 61 -9.01 17.34 8.73
CA ASP A 61 -10.31 17.42 9.39
C ASP A 61 -11.50 17.51 8.41
N ARG A 62 -11.23 17.51 7.09
CA ARG A 62 -12.29 17.66 6.08
C ARG A 62 -13.30 16.51 6.18
N GLU A 63 -14.57 16.83 6.31
CA GLU A 63 -15.63 15.84 6.26
C GLU A 63 -16.16 15.62 4.83
N SER A 64 -16.66 14.41 4.56
CA SER A 64 -17.35 14.08 3.32
C SER A 64 -18.34 12.95 3.59
N HIS A 65 -19.38 12.82 2.76
CA HIS A 65 -20.42 11.79 2.89
C HIS A 65 -20.50 10.80 1.72
N ALA A 66 -19.99 11.19 0.55
CA ALA A 66 -20.02 10.38 -0.67
C ALA A 66 -18.76 10.57 -1.52
N LEU A 67 -18.53 9.66 -2.46
CA LEU A 67 -17.53 9.81 -3.52
C LEU A 67 -18.08 10.74 -4.62
N THR A 68 -17.29 11.74 -5.01
CA THR A 68 -17.66 12.64 -6.11
C THR A 68 -17.32 12.03 -7.47
N ALA A 69 -17.92 12.55 -8.55
CA ALA A 69 -17.63 12.14 -9.92
C ALA A 69 -16.13 12.18 -10.25
N ALA A 70 -15.42 13.24 -9.83
CA ALA A 70 -13.98 13.35 -10.04
C ALA A 70 -13.18 12.26 -9.30
N GLN A 71 -13.62 11.87 -8.10
CA GLN A 71 -12.99 10.79 -7.35
C GLN A 71 -13.21 9.43 -8.03
N ILE A 72 -14.44 9.17 -8.50
CA ILE A 72 -14.79 7.93 -9.20
C ILE A 72 -14.01 7.82 -10.52
N GLY A 73 -14.04 8.87 -11.34
CA GLY A 73 -13.28 8.91 -12.59
C GLY A 73 -11.79 8.68 -12.37
N ASN A 74 -11.21 9.25 -11.30
CA ASN A 74 -9.81 9.00 -10.97
C ASN A 74 -9.53 7.55 -10.54
N LEU A 75 -10.46 6.89 -9.82
CA LEU A 75 -10.30 5.51 -9.38
C LEU A 75 -10.44 4.53 -10.56
N LYS A 76 -11.43 4.71 -11.43
CA LYS A 76 -11.58 3.93 -12.68
C LYS A 76 -10.34 4.08 -13.57
N ALA A 77 -9.87 5.31 -13.79
CA ALA A 77 -8.66 5.54 -14.58
C ALA A 77 -7.39 4.95 -13.93
N ALA A 78 -7.33 4.85 -12.60
CA ALA A 78 -6.22 4.22 -11.90
C ALA A 78 -6.23 2.70 -12.03
N GLU A 79 -7.42 2.09 -12.02
CA GLU A 79 -7.60 0.65 -12.25
C GLU A 79 -7.12 0.28 -13.65
N HIS A 80 -7.65 0.90 -14.72
CA HIS A 80 -7.17 0.66 -16.08
C HIS A 80 -5.67 0.87 -16.26
N HIS A 81 -5.10 1.88 -15.59
CA HIS A 81 -3.66 2.12 -15.69
C HIS A 81 -2.84 1.05 -14.95
N ALA A 82 -3.35 0.49 -13.85
CA ALA A 82 -2.68 -0.58 -13.12
C ALA A 82 -2.51 -1.82 -14.02
N ASP A 83 -3.55 -2.17 -14.77
CA ASP A 83 -3.48 -3.22 -15.79
C ASP A 83 -2.45 -2.90 -16.89
N LYS A 84 -2.50 -1.69 -17.45
CA LYS A 84 -1.57 -1.23 -18.49
C LYS A 84 -0.08 -1.32 -18.08
N ILE A 85 0.24 -1.16 -16.80
CA ILE A 85 1.62 -1.24 -16.30
C ILE A 85 1.98 -2.64 -15.76
N GLY A 86 1.17 -3.66 -16.03
CA GLY A 86 1.41 -5.05 -15.63
C GLY A 86 1.25 -5.29 -14.13
N LEU A 87 0.45 -4.47 -13.44
CA LEU A 87 0.14 -4.61 -12.02
C LEU A 87 -1.38 -4.73 -11.80
N PRO A 88 -2.05 -5.72 -12.42
CA PRO A 88 -3.49 -5.90 -12.29
C PRO A 88 -3.87 -6.15 -10.82
N PHE A 89 -5.03 -5.65 -10.38
CA PHE A 89 -5.46 -5.89 -9.00
C PHE A 89 -5.87 -7.35 -8.82
N THR A 90 -5.22 -8.07 -7.91
CA THR A 90 -5.51 -9.49 -7.67
C THR A 90 -6.29 -9.72 -6.38
N ARG A 91 -6.36 -8.69 -5.52
CA ARG A 91 -6.94 -8.80 -4.19
C ARG A 91 -7.87 -7.65 -3.83
N MET A 92 -8.96 -8.02 -3.18
CA MET A 92 -9.84 -7.12 -2.46
C MET A 92 -9.60 -7.27 -0.96
N ILE A 93 -9.26 -6.18 -0.30
CA ILE A 93 -8.95 -6.12 1.13
C ILE A 93 -9.91 -5.12 1.78
N SER A 94 -10.66 -5.59 2.77
CA SER A 94 -11.50 -4.75 3.62
C SER A 94 -10.90 -4.69 5.02
N ILE A 95 -10.77 -3.48 5.60
CA ILE A 95 -10.23 -3.28 6.95
C ILE A 95 -11.23 -2.46 7.77
N HIS A 96 -11.74 -3.04 8.85
CA HIS A 96 -12.65 -2.39 9.81
C HIS A 96 -11.84 -1.62 10.85
N TRP A 97 -11.46 -0.38 10.51
CA TRP A 97 -10.57 0.44 11.33
C TRP A 97 -11.15 0.78 12.70
N GLN A 98 -12.42 1.19 12.78
CA GLN A 98 -13.06 1.45 14.08
C GLN A 98 -13.13 0.19 14.95
N ALA A 99 -13.48 -0.96 14.38
CA ALA A 99 -13.43 -2.23 15.10
C ALA A 99 -12.01 -2.61 15.55
N ALA A 100 -10.99 -2.17 14.82
CA ALA A 100 -9.58 -2.32 15.20
C ALA A 100 -9.08 -1.28 16.23
N GLY A 101 -9.95 -0.37 16.69
CA GLY A 101 -9.63 0.66 17.69
C GLY A 101 -9.13 1.99 17.11
N VAL A 102 -9.28 2.22 15.80
CA VAL A 102 -8.89 3.47 15.13
C VAL A 102 -10.10 4.38 14.99
N PRO A 103 -10.11 5.60 15.58
CA PRO A 103 -11.21 6.54 15.40
C PRO A 103 -11.31 7.03 13.94
N LEU A 104 -12.48 7.55 13.53
CA LEU A 104 -12.72 8.00 12.14
C LEU A 104 -11.63 8.95 11.62
N ALA A 105 -11.24 9.96 12.40
CA ALA A 105 -10.19 10.91 12.03
C ALA A 105 -8.80 10.25 11.84
N GLY A 106 -8.57 9.07 12.45
CA GLY A 106 -7.34 8.31 12.32
C GLY A 106 -7.28 7.37 11.12
N MET A 107 -8.42 7.10 10.46
CA MET A 107 -8.50 6.08 9.40
C MET A 107 -7.58 6.35 8.23
N ALA A 108 -7.50 7.60 7.74
CA ALA A 108 -6.62 7.97 6.64
C ALA A 108 -5.16 7.63 6.94
N LYS A 109 -4.69 8.00 8.13
CA LYS A 109 -3.33 7.70 8.59
C LYS A 109 -3.08 6.19 8.72
N ALA A 110 -4.05 5.45 9.26
CA ALA A 110 -3.97 3.99 9.39
C ALA A 110 -3.90 3.29 8.03
N THR A 111 -4.76 3.64 7.08
CA THR A 111 -4.75 3.13 5.70
C THR A 111 -3.45 3.44 4.97
N TYR A 112 -2.91 4.66 5.12
CA TYR A 112 -1.60 5.00 4.55
C TYR A 112 -0.47 4.17 5.15
N ARG A 113 -0.49 3.93 6.46
CA ARG A 113 0.51 3.08 7.10
C ARG A 113 0.40 1.63 6.64
N PHE A 114 -0.81 1.11 6.48
CA PHE A 114 -1.04 -0.23 5.94
C PHE A 114 -0.50 -0.37 4.52
N THR A 115 -0.85 0.57 3.63
CA THR A 115 -0.38 0.56 2.23
C THR A 115 1.14 0.76 2.10
N ASP A 116 1.77 1.54 2.98
CA ASP A 116 3.23 1.64 3.09
C ASP A 116 3.87 0.30 3.49
N LEU A 117 3.30 -0.41 4.46
CA LEU A 117 3.78 -1.74 4.88
C LEU A 117 3.59 -2.79 3.78
N LEU A 118 2.45 -2.76 3.08
CA LEU A 118 2.19 -3.62 1.93
C LEU A 118 3.21 -3.38 0.81
N LYS A 119 3.43 -2.11 0.42
CA LYS A 119 4.43 -1.72 -0.57
C LYS A 119 5.82 -2.24 -0.19
N LYS A 120 6.24 -2.03 1.06
CA LYS A 120 7.55 -2.46 1.55
C LYS A 120 7.71 -3.97 1.57
N ALA A 121 6.65 -4.70 1.90
CA ALA A 121 6.67 -6.15 1.87
C ALA A 121 6.85 -6.67 0.44
N LEU A 122 6.03 -6.20 -0.50
CA LEU A 122 6.15 -6.59 -1.91
C LEU A 122 7.53 -6.25 -2.49
N ALA A 123 8.03 -5.05 -2.21
CA ALA A 123 9.36 -4.62 -2.68
C ALA A 123 10.50 -5.50 -2.15
N ARG A 124 10.43 -5.95 -0.89
CA ARG A 124 11.43 -6.89 -0.32
C ARG A 124 11.46 -8.25 -1.02
N HIS A 125 10.38 -8.60 -1.72
CA HIS A 125 10.28 -9.82 -2.51
C HIS A 125 10.33 -9.55 -4.01
N GLY A 126 10.89 -8.40 -4.44
CA GLY A 126 11.11 -8.09 -5.85
C GLY A 126 9.84 -7.71 -6.64
N SER A 127 8.69 -7.55 -5.98
CA SER A 127 7.43 -7.22 -6.64
C SER A 127 7.15 -5.72 -6.66
N GLY A 128 6.54 -5.27 -7.76
CA GLY A 128 5.86 -3.97 -7.82
C GLY A 128 4.63 -3.91 -6.89
N THR A 129 4.02 -2.73 -6.80
CA THR A 129 2.76 -2.55 -6.08
C THR A 129 1.85 -1.60 -6.83
N ALA A 130 0.57 -1.94 -6.89
CA ALA A 130 -0.49 -1.04 -7.28
C ALA A 130 -1.62 -1.22 -6.27
N TRP A 131 -2.25 -0.13 -5.85
CA TRP A 131 -3.43 -0.20 -5.01
C TRP A 131 -4.31 1.03 -5.18
N LEU A 132 -5.59 0.86 -4.92
CA LEU A 132 -6.54 1.95 -4.69
C LEU A 132 -7.41 1.63 -3.47
N TRP A 133 -8.00 2.65 -2.86
CA TRP A 133 -8.88 2.45 -1.72
C TRP A 133 -9.94 3.54 -1.58
N THR A 134 -11.02 3.18 -0.88
CA THR A 134 -12.10 4.06 -0.43
C THR A 134 -12.40 3.82 1.05
N HIS A 135 -12.81 4.87 1.74
CA HIS A 135 -13.31 4.83 3.10
C HIS A 135 -14.82 5.03 3.11
N GLU A 136 -15.45 4.30 4.01
CA GLU A 136 -16.87 4.35 4.27
C GLU A 136 -17.10 4.29 5.77
N ASN A 137 -18.23 4.82 6.18
CA ASN A 137 -18.72 4.76 7.55
C ASN A 137 -20.24 4.60 7.51
N ALA A 138 -20.68 3.42 7.08
CA ALA A 138 -22.09 3.13 6.94
C ALA A 138 -22.67 2.73 8.30
N PRO A 139 -23.75 3.39 8.79
CA PRO A 139 -24.58 2.80 9.83
C PRO A 139 -25.14 1.50 9.25
N GLY A 140 -24.86 0.35 9.87
CA GLY A 140 -25.36 -0.92 9.37
C GLY A 140 -26.80 -1.18 9.82
N ASP A 141 -27.46 -2.11 9.13
CA ASP A 141 -28.84 -2.55 9.35
C ASP A 141 -28.95 -3.38 10.65
N GLY A 142 -28.74 -2.74 11.80
CA GLY A 142 -28.80 -3.34 13.14
C GLY A 142 -27.47 -3.43 13.89
N HIS A 143 -26.33 -3.29 13.20
CA HIS A 143 -25.00 -3.15 13.81
C HIS A 143 -24.20 -2.11 13.04
N ASP A 144 -23.74 -1.05 13.72
CA ASP A 144 -22.82 -0.07 13.14
C ASP A 144 -21.57 -0.78 12.61
N LYS A 145 -21.41 -0.83 11.27
CA LYS A 145 -20.23 -1.43 10.62
C LYS A 145 -18.98 -0.60 10.91
N GLY A 146 -19.18 0.64 11.36
CA GLY A 146 -18.18 1.63 11.66
C GLY A 146 -17.34 2.00 10.45
N GLY A 147 -16.38 2.87 10.69
CA GLY A 147 -15.38 3.33 9.74
C GLY A 147 -14.50 2.18 9.28
N HIS A 148 -14.54 1.92 7.98
CA HIS A 148 -13.76 0.89 7.32
C HIS A 148 -13.20 1.36 5.97
N CYS A 149 -12.29 0.56 5.43
CA CYS A 149 -11.62 0.80 4.17
C CYS A 149 -11.83 -0.40 3.25
N HIS A 150 -12.20 -0.15 1.99
CA HIS A 150 -12.14 -1.12 0.91
C HIS A 150 -10.97 -0.79 0.00
N LEU A 151 -10.12 -1.77 -0.27
CA LEU A 151 -8.86 -1.61 -0.98
C LEU A 151 -8.72 -2.69 -2.05
N LEU A 152 -8.44 -2.28 -3.29
CA LEU A 152 -7.95 -3.18 -4.33
C LEU A 152 -6.44 -3.09 -4.37
N ALA A 153 -5.75 -4.23 -4.48
CA ALA A 153 -4.31 -4.28 -4.55
C ALA A 153 -3.81 -5.37 -5.49
N HIS A 154 -2.72 -5.06 -6.18
CA HIS A 154 -1.88 -6.04 -6.83
C HIS A 154 -1.02 -6.75 -5.77
N VAL A 155 -1.20 -8.06 -5.67
CA VAL A 155 -0.35 -8.96 -4.89
C VAL A 155 -0.15 -10.23 -5.74
N PRO A 156 1.07 -10.50 -6.23
CA PRO A 156 1.37 -11.73 -6.95
C PRO A 156 0.94 -12.97 -6.16
N SER A 157 0.45 -13.99 -6.85
CA SER A 157 -0.15 -15.18 -6.23
C SER A 157 0.80 -15.90 -5.26
N ASP A 158 2.08 -15.97 -5.61
CA ASP A 158 3.17 -16.55 -4.81
C ASP A 158 3.49 -15.73 -3.55
N LEU A 159 3.20 -14.42 -3.55
CA LEU A 159 3.42 -13.54 -2.39
C LEU A 159 2.20 -13.41 -1.47
N VAL A 160 1.05 -13.98 -1.83
CA VAL A 160 -0.16 -13.95 -0.99
C VAL A 160 0.05 -14.58 0.39
N PRO A 161 0.68 -15.76 0.55
CA PRO A 161 0.94 -16.33 1.87
C PRO A 161 1.80 -15.42 2.75
N VAL A 162 2.84 -14.81 2.16
CA VAL A 162 3.75 -13.88 2.86
C VAL A 162 2.99 -12.65 3.34
N VAL A 163 2.24 -11.98 2.46
CA VAL A 163 1.47 -10.78 2.81
C VAL A 163 0.42 -11.11 3.88
N THR A 164 -0.28 -12.24 3.74
CA THR A 164 -1.31 -12.68 4.68
C THR A 164 -0.74 -12.91 6.09
N ALA A 165 0.41 -13.56 6.20
CA ALA A 165 1.08 -13.78 7.48
C ALA A 165 1.48 -12.47 8.17
N LEU A 166 1.87 -11.46 7.40
CA LEU A 166 2.34 -10.17 7.91
C LEU A 166 1.21 -9.23 8.36
N GLN A 167 0.00 -9.35 7.80
CA GLN A 167 -1.11 -8.43 8.06
C GLN A 167 -1.48 -8.30 9.53
N ARG A 168 -1.48 -9.41 10.29
CA ARG A 168 -1.77 -9.39 11.74
C ARG A 168 -0.78 -8.53 12.51
N GLY A 169 0.52 -8.67 12.19
CA GLY A 169 1.59 -7.86 12.78
C GLY A 169 1.52 -6.39 12.37
N TRP A 170 1.10 -6.10 11.13
CA TRP A 170 0.89 -4.73 10.67
C TRP A 170 -0.25 -4.04 11.41
N LEU A 171 -1.38 -4.72 11.58
CA LEU A 171 -2.52 -4.17 12.34
C LEU A 171 -2.10 -3.85 13.77
N ARG A 172 -1.43 -4.77 14.46
CA ARG A 172 -0.88 -4.51 15.81
C ARG A 172 0.04 -3.28 15.83
N ARG A 173 0.92 -3.13 14.83
CA ARG A 173 1.83 -1.98 14.73
C ARG A 173 1.09 -0.65 14.45
N ILE A 174 0.00 -0.70 13.71
CA ILE A 174 -0.78 0.49 13.35
C ILE A 174 -1.65 0.95 14.52
N THR A 175 -2.30 0.01 15.20
CA THR A 175 -3.29 0.32 16.24
C THR A 175 -2.69 0.38 17.64
N GLY A 176 -1.53 -0.24 17.86
CA GLY A 176 -0.96 -0.46 19.20
C GLY A 176 -1.72 -1.52 20.01
N GLN A 177 -2.77 -2.12 19.45
CA GLN A 177 -3.66 -3.07 20.12
C GLN A 177 -3.39 -4.51 19.67
N PRO A 178 -3.71 -5.52 20.51
CA PRO A 178 -3.76 -6.90 20.08
C PRO A 178 -4.68 -7.08 18.86
N TYR A 179 -4.34 -8.04 18.00
CA TYR A 179 -5.17 -8.34 16.83
C TYR A 179 -6.54 -8.87 17.27
N ARG A 180 -7.61 -8.31 16.70
CA ARG A 180 -8.98 -8.79 16.85
C ARG A 180 -9.42 -9.53 15.60
N ALA A 181 -10.13 -10.66 15.76
CA ALA A 181 -10.66 -11.39 14.63
C ALA A 181 -11.65 -10.53 13.83
N ARG A 182 -11.77 -10.81 12.52
CA ARG A 182 -12.74 -10.18 11.59
C ARG A 182 -12.54 -8.67 11.35
N VAL A 183 -11.43 -8.07 11.80
CA VAL A 183 -11.14 -6.66 11.47
C VAL A 183 -10.46 -6.47 10.11
N ILE A 184 -10.02 -7.55 9.49
CA ILE A 184 -9.49 -7.55 8.12
C ILE A 184 -10.01 -8.76 7.35
N HIS A 185 -10.46 -8.51 6.13
CA HIS A 185 -10.88 -9.52 5.18
C HIS A 185 -10.10 -9.30 3.90
N SER A 186 -9.30 -10.28 3.51
CA SER A 186 -8.54 -10.26 2.26
C SER A 186 -9.05 -11.41 1.42
N LYS A 187 -9.59 -11.14 0.22
CA LYS A 187 -10.08 -12.16 -0.72
C LYS A 187 -9.44 -11.99 -2.10
N PRO A 188 -9.18 -13.09 -2.83
CA PRO A 188 -8.80 -13.01 -4.24
C PRO A 188 -9.96 -12.44 -5.07
N ILE A 189 -9.65 -11.64 -6.09
CA ILE A 189 -10.64 -11.23 -7.08
C ILE A 189 -11.00 -12.44 -7.95
N GLY A 190 -12.30 -12.75 -8.04
CA GLY A 190 -12.79 -13.95 -8.73
C GLY A 190 -12.58 -15.28 -7.97
N GLY A 191 -12.38 -15.22 -6.66
CA GLY A 191 -12.49 -16.40 -5.79
C GLY A 191 -11.27 -17.32 -5.74
N ARG A 192 -10.33 -17.19 -6.68
CA ARG A 192 -9.06 -17.95 -6.70
C ARG A 192 -7.87 -17.09 -7.11
N LEU A 193 -6.66 -17.51 -6.72
CA LEU A 193 -5.42 -16.86 -7.14
C LEU A 193 -5.08 -17.22 -8.59
N GLY A 194 -4.45 -16.30 -9.32
CA GLY A 194 -4.01 -16.54 -10.70
C GLY A 194 -5.14 -16.52 -11.74
N LEU A 195 -6.35 -16.09 -11.37
CA LEU A 195 -7.46 -16.00 -12.31
C LEU A 195 -7.16 -15.02 -13.45
N GLU A 196 -6.46 -13.93 -13.15
CA GLU A 196 -6.03 -12.91 -14.10
C GLU A 196 -5.19 -13.48 -15.25
N ALA A 197 -4.42 -14.55 -15.01
CA ALA A 197 -3.65 -15.23 -16.04
C ALA A 197 -4.40 -16.42 -16.65
N GLY A 198 -5.17 -17.17 -15.82
CA GLY A 198 -5.81 -18.41 -16.25
C GLY A 198 -7.16 -18.26 -16.95
N ASN A 199 -7.88 -17.15 -16.73
CA ASN A 199 -9.12 -16.81 -17.44
C ASN A 199 -9.34 -15.27 -17.38
N PRO A 200 -8.69 -14.51 -18.29
CA PRO A 200 -8.73 -13.05 -18.29
C PRO A 200 -10.14 -12.47 -18.42
N ASP A 201 -11.02 -13.09 -19.20
CA ASP A 201 -12.39 -12.59 -19.41
C ASP A 201 -13.22 -12.69 -18.13
N LEU A 202 -13.16 -13.85 -17.44
CA LEU A 202 -13.82 -14.02 -16.16
C LEU A 202 -13.19 -13.12 -15.08
N TYR A 203 -11.88 -12.92 -15.14
CA TYR A 203 -11.20 -11.98 -14.24
C TYR A 203 -11.71 -10.55 -14.43
N ALA A 204 -11.84 -10.07 -15.67
CA ALA A 204 -12.33 -8.73 -15.97
C ALA A 204 -13.73 -8.48 -15.36
N VAL A 205 -14.67 -9.41 -15.56
CA VAL A 205 -16.02 -9.32 -14.96
C VAL A 205 -15.97 -9.26 -13.43
N ASN A 206 -15.10 -10.07 -12.81
CA ASN A 206 -14.94 -10.07 -11.35
C ASN A 206 -14.24 -8.80 -10.83
N LEU A 207 -13.31 -8.24 -11.60
CA LEU A 207 -12.63 -6.99 -11.28
C LEU A 207 -13.62 -5.82 -11.34
N ASP A 208 -14.47 -5.78 -12.36
CA ASP A 208 -15.55 -4.78 -12.48
C ASP A 208 -16.49 -4.86 -11.28
N ALA A 209 -16.91 -6.07 -10.88
CA ALA A 209 -17.74 -6.27 -9.70
C ALA A 209 -17.03 -5.82 -8.40
N ALA A 210 -15.73 -6.09 -8.26
CA ALA A 210 -14.94 -5.67 -7.11
C ALA A 210 -14.75 -4.14 -7.07
N LEU A 211 -14.54 -3.51 -8.23
CA LEU A 211 -14.46 -2.05 -8.36
C LEU A 211 -15.80 -1.40 -8.05
N ALA A 212 -16.91 -1.91 -8.59
CA ALA A 212 -18.25 -1.44 -8.27
C ALA A 212 -18.53 -1.52 -6.76
N TYR A 213 -18.10 -2.61 -6.11
CA TYR A 213 -18.21 -2.73 -4.65
C TYR A 213 -17.41 -1.63 -3.92
N VAL A 214 -16.18 -1.34 -4.33
CA VAL A 214 -15.32 -0.30 -3.73
C VAL A 214 -15.91 1.10 -3.93
N LEU A 215 -16.70 1.29 -4.97
CA LEU A 215 -17.30 2.57 -5.37
C LEU A 215 -18.74 2.76 -4.86
N LYS A 216 -19.31 1.80 -4.12
CA LYS A 216 -20.73 1.80 -3.73
C LYS A 216 -21.17 3.04 -2.93
N GLY A 217 -20.25 3.69 -2.20
CA GLY A 217 -20.49 4.98 -1.54
C GLY A 217 -20.49 6.21 -2.46
N ALA A 218 -20.85 6.07 -3.73
CA ALA A 218 -20.92 7.13 -4.73
C ALA A 218 -22.07 8.12 -4.46
N SER A 219 -21.88 9.40 -4.84
CA SER A 219 -23.00 10.35 -4.87
C SER A 219 -23.98 9.98 -5.99
N PRO A 220 -25.28 10.32 -5.90
CA PRO A 220 -26.26 10.01 -6.94
C PRO A 220 -25.85 10.53 -8.33
N GLU A 221 -25.29 11.74 -8.39
CA GLU A 221 -24.82 12.36 -9.65
C GLU A 221 -23.67 11.55 -10.24
N ALA A 222 -22.71 11.15 -9.40
CA ALA A 222 -21.57 10.35 -9.82
C ALA A 222 -22.00 8.94 -10.24
N ALA A 223 -22.97 8.35 -9.53
CA ALA A 223 -23.52 7.05 -9.88
C ALA A 223 -24.20 7.07 -11.25
N SER A 224 -25.03 8.07 -11.50
CA SER A 224 -25.68 8.29 -12.79
C SER A 224 -24.65 8.47 -13.91
N GLN A 225 -23.65 9.34 -13.70
CA GLN A 225 -22.61 9.60 -14.71
C GLN A 225 -21.80 8.36 -15.08
N PHE A 226 -21.55 7.46 -14.13
CA PHE A 226 -20.66 6.31 -14.32
C PHE A 226 -21.38 4.97 -14.42
N GLY A 227 -22.72 4.96 -14.51
CA GLY A 227 -23.54 3.75 -14.61
C GLY A 227 -23.39 2.82 -13.41
N LEU A 228 -23.29 3.36 -12.19
CA LEU A 228 -23.14 2.55 -10.98
C LEU A 228 -24.50 2.10 -10.47
N GLU A 229 -24.77 0.80 -10.54
CA GLU A 229 -26.05 0.22 -10.10
C GLU A 229 -26.07 -0.10 -8.59
N ARG A 230 -24.90 -0.38 -8.01
CA ARG A 230 -24.77 -0.75 -6.61
C ARG A 230 -24.44 0.48 -5.76
N LEU A 231 -25.45 1.06 -5.12
CA LEU A 231 -25.29 2.22 -4.25
C LEU A 231 -25.66 1.90 -2.80
N GLU A 232 -24.81 2.36 -1.89
CA GLU A 232 -25.05 2.33 -0.44
C GLU A 232 -24.66 3.69 0.14
N ALA A 233 -25.29 4.10 1.26
CA ALA A 233 -24.89 5.33 1.93
C ALA A 233 -23.45 5.21 2.45
N GLY A 234 -22.51 5.94 1.84
CA GLY A 234 -21.09 5.90 2.22
C GLY A 234 -20.78 6.50 3.59
N GLY A 235 -21.72 7.25 4.17
CA GLY A 235 -21.69 7.84 5.51
C GLY A 235 -20.53 8.79 5.80
N ARG A 236 -20.43 9.32 7.02
CA ARG A 236 -19.46 10.38 7.35
C ARG A 236 -18.02 9.87 7.42
N VAL A 237 -17.12 10.45 6.62
CA VAL A 237 -15.66 10.22 6.67
C VAL A 237 -14.94 11.51 6.98
N ILE A 238 -14.01 11.47 7.94
CA ILE A 238 -13.12 12.58 8.32
C ILE A 238 -11.75 12.37 7.67
N GLY A 239 -11.26 13.42 7.01
CA GLY A 239 -10.03 13.42 6.23
C GLY A 239 -10.22 12.88 4.81
N LYS A 240 -9.24 12.12 4.32
CA LYS A 240 -9.25 11.64 2.94
C LYS A 240 -10.14 10.41 2.79
N ARG A 241 -11.11 10.49 1.86
CA ARG A 241 -12.04 9.40 1.54
C ARG A 241 -11.50 8.35 0.59
N CYS A 242 -10.63 8.69 -0.35
CA CYS A 242 -10.10 7.71 -1.31
C CYS A 242 -8.65 8.02 -1.72
N GLY A 243 -7.96 7.03 -2.27
CA GLY A 243 -6.59 7.19 -2.72
C GLY A 243 -6.10 6.08 -3.65
N THR A 244 -4.96 6.33 -4.28
CA THR A 244 -4.27 5.40 -5.18
C THR A 244 -2.79 5.38 -4.86
N SER A 245 -2.09 4.31 -5.25
CA SER A 245 -0.63 4.30 -5.26
C SER A 245 -0.08 5.32 -6.26
N GLN A 246 1.16 5.76 -6.03
CA GLN A 246 1.75 6.87 -6.80
C GLN A 246 1.92 6.54 -8.29
N ASN A 247 2.28 5.30 -8.60
CA ASN A 247 2.50 4.80 -9.96
C ASN A 247 1.23 4.68 -10.80
N ILE A 248 0.05 4.68 -10.19
CA ILE A 248 -1.24 4.63 -10.92
C ILE A 248 -2.08 5.89 -10.73
N GLY A 249 -1.59 6.86 -9.96
CA GLY A 249 -2.29 8.12 -9.70
C GLY A 249 -2.24 9.08 -10.89
N THR A 250 -3.06 10.13 -10.86
CA THR A 250 -3.21 11.12 -11.94
C THR A 250 -1.88 11.62 -12.50
N LYS A 251 -0.91 11.94 -11.63
CA LYS A 251 0.40 12.45 -12.05
C LYS A 251 1.17 11.43 -12.90
N ALA A 252 1.19 10.16 -12.50
CA ALA A 252 1.87 9.11 -13.25
C ALA A 252 1.19 8.85 -14.60
N ARG A 253 -0.15 8.88 -14.63
CA ARG A 253 -0.91 8.71 -15.87
C ARG A 253 -0.66 9.83 -16.86
N ASN A 254 -0.58 11.09 -16.42
CA ASN A 254 -0.32 12.23 -17.29
C ASN A 254 1.10 12.16 -17.90
N MET A 255 2.12 11.77 -17.12
CA MET A 255 3.47 11.57 -17.66
C MET A 255 3.54 10.47 -18.73
N HIS A 256 2.74 9.41 -18.59
CA HIS A 256 2.65 8.34 -19.59
C HIS A 256 1.93 8.76 -20.88
N VAL A 257 1.12 9.82 -20.84
CA VAL A 257 0.47 10.39 -22.04
C VAL A 257 1.41 11.36 -22.76
N GLU A 258 2.30 12.05 -22.02
CA GLU A 258 3.23 13.04 -22.56
C GLU A 258 4.49 12.44 -23.23
N LEU A 259 4.73 11.13 -23.12
CA LEU A 259 5.81 10.45 -23.84
C LEU A 259 5.24 9.70 -25.07
N PRO A 260 5.20 10.32 -26.26
CA PRO A 260 4.92 9.58 -27.48
C PRO A 260 6.05 8.59 -27.76
N HIS A 261 5.67 7.45 -28.36
CA HIS A 261 6.55 6.38 -28.80
C HIS A 261 7.72 6.98 -29.61
N SER A 262 8.93 6.95 -29.05
CA SER A 262 10.14 7.14 -29.84
C SER A 262 10.32 5.90 -30.71
N SER A 263 9.70 5.93 -31.89
CA SER A 263 9.95 4.95 -32.94
C SER A 263 11.44 4.97 -33.30
N THR A 264 12.04 3.81 -33.15
CA THR A 264 13.27 3.30 -33.79
C THR A 264 13.75 4.16 -34.96
N ARG A 265 14.87 4.88 -34.79
CA ARG A 265 15.64 5.40 -35.94
C ARG A 265 16.64 4.35 -36.35
N ALA A 266 16.39 3.77 -37.52
CA ALA A 266 17.20 2.79 -38.20
C ALA A 266 18.68 3.18 -38.25
N ARG A 267 19.56 2.21 -37.96
CA ARG A 267 20.96 2.23 -38.39
C ARG A 267 20.95 2.22 -39.92
N ARG A 268 21.36 3.33 -40.55
CA ARG A 268 21.86 3.27 -41.93
C ARG A 268 23.32 2.86 -41.86
N ALA A 269 23.61 1.71 -42.48
CA ALA A 269 24.92 1.39 -42.97
C ALA A 269 25.34 2.46 -44.00
N GLY A 270 26.56 2.95 -43.85
CA GLY A 270 27.27 3.75 -44.84
C GLY A 270 28.64 3.12 -45.02
N SER A 271 28.81 2.56 -46.22
CA SER A 271 30.03 2.12 -46.90
C SER A 271 31.22 3.06 -46.74
#